data_AF-A0A2D6BR22-F1
#
_entry.id   AF-A0A2D6BR22-F1
#
_cell.length_a   1.000
_cell.length_b   1.000
_cell.length_c   1.000
_cell.angle_alpha   90.00
_cell.angle_beta   90.00
_cell.angle_gamma   90.00
#
_symmetry.space_group_name_H-M   'P 1'
#
loop_
_entity.id
_entity.type
_entity.pdbx_description
1 polymer ?
#
loop_
_entity_poly.entity_id
_entity_poly.type
_entity_poly.pdbx_seq_one_letter_code
_entity_poly.pdbx_strand_id
1 'polypeptide(L)'
;MATVHRVAPLLLVLAFLASSCTHEAALEPEDAGADFSVQGEYRGGDPPLGVQVVARGGGEFDAVVLSGGLPGAGWDGASREVVHGRRDGDRVRFDGPHELEAAAGNLRGKGPGGAPFELARVERRSPTLGAAAPAGAVVLFDGKGPGGFDGEVDERGLLAAGATTKERFQSFDLHLEFRTPFMPTASGQGRGNSGLYLQNRYEVQVLDSFGEIGADNECGGIYEVAAPAVHMALPPLSWQTYDIQFLAAAFDAAGARTAPARVTVRHNGVVIHDAVELPGPTGLGDAESPEPGALYLQDHWNPVFYRNIWLLPRPGG
;
A
#
# COMPACT_ATOMS: atom_id res chain seq x y z
N MET A 1 39.41 57.47 35.43
CA MET A 1 39.22 56.00 35.47
C MET A 1 37.77 55.72 35.10
N ALA A 2 37.51 55.44 33.82
CA ALA A 2 36.17 55.15 33.31
C ALA A 2 36.08 53.63 33.08
N THR A 3 35.18 52.98 33.81
CA THR A 3 34.99 51.53 33.81
C THR A 3 34.09 51.16 32.63
N VAL A 4 34.64 50.45 31.64
CA VAL A 4 33.88 49.90 30.51
C VAL A 4 33.20 48.61 30.98
N HIS A 5 31.88 48.62 31.09
CA HIS A 5 31.10 47.40 31.28
C HIS A 5 31.01 46.64 29.95
N ARG A 6 31.60 45.44 29.90
CA ARG A 6 31.41 44.48 28.81
C ARG A 6 30.02 43.87 28.94
N VAL A 7 29.18 44.09 27.93
CA VAL A 7 27.93 43.34 27.73
C VAL A 7 28.29 42.05 27.01
N ALA A 8 28.08 40.91 27.65
CA ALA A 8 28.17 39.60 26.99
C ALA A 8 26.87 39.37 26.20
N PRO A 9 26.93 38.90 24.94
CA PRO A 9 25.71 38.55 24.22
C PRO A 9 25.20 37.22 24.75
N LEU A 10 23.95 37.21 25.21
CA LEU A 10 23.21 36.00 25.54
C LEU A 10 22.94 35.27 24.22
N LEU A 11 23.70 34.20 23.95
CA LEU A 11 23.44 33.30 22.83
C LEU A 11 22.16 32.50 23.17
N LEU A 12 21.05 32.88 22.56
CA LEU A 12 19.81 32.11 22.63
C LEU A 12 19.97 30.88 21.72
N VAL A 13 20.33 29.74 22.32
CA VAL A 13 20.29 28.45 21.63
C VAL A 13 18.82 28.09 21.45
N LEU A 14 18.24 28.35 20.27
CA LEU A 14 17.00 27.72 19.86
C LEU A 14 17.29 26.23 19.67
N ALA A 15 16.94 25.41 20.67
CA ALA A 15 16.78 23.99 20.45
C ALA A 15 15.61 23.81 19.49
N PHE A 16 15.89 23.56 18.21
CA PHE A 16 14.93 22.91 17.34
C PHE A 16 14.70 21.51 17.91
N LEU A 17 13.63 21.35 18.69
CA LEU A 17 12.98 20.06 18.83
C LEU A 17 12.52 19.70 17.42
N ALA A 18 13.29 18.86 16.74
CA ALA A 18 12.71 18.04 15.69
C ALA A 18 11.59 17.25 16.38
N SER A 19 10.36 17.71 16.20
CA SER A 19 9.19 16.89 16.50
C SER A 19 9.30 15.72 15.55
N SER A 20 9.87 14.61 16.02
CA SER A 20 9.72 13.33 15.35
C SER A 20 8.23 13.06 15.38
N CYS A 21 7.52 13.42 14.30
CA CYS A 21 6.18 12.92 14.05
C CYS A 21 6.30 11.43 13.73
N THR A 22 6.73 10.62 14.69
CA THR A 22 6.47 9.19 14.70
C THR A 22 4.98 9.10 14.96
N HIS A 23 4.16 9.11 13.90
CA HIS A 23 2.84 8.53 14.01
C HIS A 23 3.06 7.11 14.57
N GLU A 24 2.45 6.79 15.70
CA GLU A 24 2.54 5.46 16.31
C GLU A 24 2.13 4.43 15.25
N ALA A 25 3.12 3.76 14.68
CA ALA A 25 2.94 2.73 13.67
C ALA A 25 3.00 1.39 14.39
N ALA A 26 1.89 0.67 14.43
CA ALA A 26 1.91 -0.72 14.85
C ALA A 26 2.34 -1.59 13.67
N LEU A 27 3.23 -2.54 13.95
CA LEU A 27 3.77 -3.46 12.95
C LEU A 27 3.22 -4.87 13.10
N GLU A 28 2.58 -5.18 14.23
CA GLU A 28 1.89 -6.43 14.51
C GLU A 28 0.51 -6.14 15.16
N PRO A 29 -0.49 -7.03 14.99
CA PRO A 29 -1.83 -6.83 15.51
C PRO A 29 -1.92 -6.61 17.03
N GLU A 30 -1.06 -7.28 17.79
CA GLU A 30 -0.97 -7.17 19.26
C GLU A 30 -0.63 -5.75 19.73
N ASP A 31 0.11 -4.99 18.92
CA ASP A 31 0.53 -3.62 19.22
C ASP A 31 -0.45 -2.57 18.65
N ALA A 32 -1.41 -2.99 17.83
CA ALA A 32 -2.31 -2.12 17.07
C ALA A 32 -3.46 -1.52 17.90
N GLY A 33 -3.55 -1.90 19.18
CA GLY A 33 -4.52 -1.34 20.11
C GLY A 33 -5.97 -1.64 19.76
N ALA A 34 -6.88 -1.00 20.49
CA ALA A 34 -8.30 -1.32 20.38
C ALA A 34 -8.90 -0.94 19.02
N ASP A 35 -8.43 0.14 18.37
CA ASP A 35 -8.95 0.58 17.06
C ASP A 35 -8.84 -0.51 15.99
N PHE A 36 -7.76 -1.29 16.02
CA PHE A 36 -7.55 -2.38 15.08
C PHE A 36 -8.55 -3.56 15.22
N SER A 37 -9.19 -3.72 16.38
CA SER A 37 -10.08 -4.87 16.65
C SER A 37 -11.27 -4.96 15.69
N VAL A 38 -11.74 -3.82 15.16
CA VAL A 38 -12.83 -3.72 14.19
C VAL A 38 -12.37 -3.33 12.78
N GLN A 39 -11.10 -2.93 12.60
CA GLN A 39 -10.49 -2.65 11.30
C GLN A 39 -10.62 -3.87 10.39
N GLY A 40 -11.15 -3.69 9.18
CA GLY A 40 -11.13 -4.74 8.18
C GLY A 40 -12.38 -4.86 7.34
N GLU A 41 -12.55 -6.03 6.73
CA GLU A 41 -13.62 -6.30 5.78
C GLU A 41 -14.72 -7.15 6.38
N TYR A 42 -15.97 -6.82 6.03
CA TYR A 42 -17.17 -7.52 6.45
C TYR A 42 -18.01 -7.81 5.21
N ARG A 43 -18.61 -9.00 5.13
CA ARG A 43 -19.49 -9.35 4.01
C ARG A 43 -20.62 -10.28 4.40
N GLY A 44 -21.69 -10.27 3.62
CA GLY A 44 -22.87 -11.10 3.81
C GLY A 44 -24.06 -10.55 3.04
N GLY A 45 -25.26 -10.97 3.44
CA GLY A 45 -26.51 -10.49 2.85
C GLY A 45 -26.88 -11.15 1.52
N ASP A 46 -28.18 -11.05 1.20
CA ASP A 46 -28.77 -11.35 -0.11
C ASP A 46 -29.78 -10.23 -0.44
N PRO A 47 -29.47 -9.32 -1.38
CA PRO A 47 -28.29 -9.31 -2.25
C PRO A 47 -26.96 -9.07 -1.50
N PRO A 48 -25.80 -9.45 -2.08
CA PRO A 48 -24.50 -9.33 -1.44
C PRO A 48 -24.17 -7.89 -1.03
N LEU A 49 -23.58 -7.74 0.15
CA LEU A 49 -23.12 -6.48 0.73
C LEU A 49 -21.71 -6.65 1.28
N GLY A 50 -20.82 -5.71 0.94
CA GLY A 50 -19.49 -5.56 1.53
C GLY A 50 -19.42 -4.29 2.36
N VAL A 51 -18.68 -4.32 3.47
CA VAL A 51 -18.33 -3.13 4.24
C VAL A 51 -16.85 -3.18 4.61
N GLN A 52 -16.13 -2.10 4.35
CA GLN A 52 -14.76 -1.90 4.82
C GLN A 52 -14.79 -0.92 5.99
N VAL A 53 -14.43 -1.37 7.19
CA VAL A 53 -14.32 -0.52 8.39
C VAL A 53 -12.88 -0.05 8.52
N VAL A 54 -12.68 1.27 8.51
CA VAL A 54 -11.39 1.95 8.52
C VAL A 54 -11.25 2.77 9.80
N ALA A 55 -10.32 2.40 10.68
CA ALA A 55 -9.93 3.17 11.83
C ALA A 55 -9.25 4.48 11.39
N ARG A 56 -9.69 5.59 11.99
CA ARG A 56 -9.15 6.94 11.80
C ARG A 56 -8.45 7.48 13.06
N GLY A 57 -8.26 6.61 14.05
CA GLY A 57 -7.55 6.90 15.30
C GLY A 57 -8.44 7.57 16.34
N GLY A 58 -8.05 7.48 17.61
CA GLY A 58 -8.80 8.10 18.70
C GLY A 58 -10.21 7.55 18.89
N GLY A 59 -10.48 6.34 18.41
CA GLY A 59 -11.82 5.75 18.43
C GLY A 59 -12.77 6.27 17.34
N GLU A 60 -12.26 6.98 16.33
CA GLU A 60 -13.01 7.38 15.13
C GLU A 60 -12.83 6.36 14.00
N PHE A 61 -13.87 6.18 13.19
CA PHE A 61 -13.92 5.18 12.12
C PHE A 61 -14.71 5.70 10.92
N ASP A 62 -14.38 5.17 9.75
CA ASP A 62 -15.26 5.16 8.59
C ASP A 62 -15.76 3.73 8.34
N ALA A 63 -16.98 3.60 7.84
CA ALA A 63 -17.44 2.39 7.18
C ALA A 63 -17.77 2.72 5.72
N VAL A 64 -17.09 2.04 4.81
CA VAL A 64 -17.31 2.14 3.37
C VAL A 64 -18.25 1.01 2.97
N VAL A 65 -19.50 1.37 2.68
CA VAL A 65 -20.59 0.46 2.35
C VAL A 65 -20.65 0.27 0.83
N LEU A 66 -20.59 -0.99 0.42
CA LEU A 66 -20.40 -1.42 -0.97
C LEU A 66 -21.48 -2.45 -1.35
N SER A 67 -22.52 -2.00 -2.03
CA SER A 67 -23.58 -2.89 -2.53
C SER A 67 -23.04 -3.78 -3.65
N GLY A 68 -23.31 -5.08 -3.58
CA GLY A 68 -22.79 -6.08 -4.53
C GLY A 68 -21.58 -6.85 -4.01
N GLY A 69 -20.94 -6.41 -2.92
CA GLY A 69 -19.84 -7.15 -2.27
C GLY A 69 -18.62 -6.29 -1.98
N LEU A 70 -17.46 -6.92 -1.76
CA LEU A 70 -16.18 -6.25 -1.55
C LEU A 70 -15.44 -6.05 -2.89
N PRO A 71 -14.43 -5.14 -2.98
CA PRO A 71 -13.64 -4.97 -4.19
C PRO A 71 -12.99 -6.30 -4.62
N GLY A 72 -13.13 -6.67 -5.90
CA GLY A 72 -12.67 -7.95 -6.43
C GLY A 72 -13.47 -9.18 -5.95
N ALA A 73 -14.58 -8.97 -5.26
CA ALA A 73 -15.46 -10.02 -4.73
C ALA A 73 -16.94 -9.62 -4.85
N GLY A 74 -17.36 -9.29 -6.07
CA GLY A 74 -18.76 -9.02 -6.44
C GLY A 74 -19.10 -7.55 -6.65
N TRP A 75 -18.38 -6.63 -6.00
CA TRP A 75 -18.58 -5.19 -6.20
C TRP A 75 -18.26 -4.75 -7.63
N ASP A 76 -19.14 -3.95 -8.23
CA ASP A 76 -19.05 -3.49 -9.62
C ASP A 76 -18.46 -2.07 -9.76
N GLY A 77 -18.08 -1.43 -8.65
CA GLY A 77 -17.55 -0.07 -8.63
C GLY A 77 -18.60 1.03 -8.53
N ALA A 78 -19.91 0.72 -8.64
CA ALA A 78 -20.94 1.74 -8.76
C ALA A 78 -21.39 2.32 -7.42
N SER A 79 -21.49 1.49 -6.39
CA SER A 79 -21.99 1.91 -5.07
C SER A 79 -20.87 2.12 -4.06
N ARG A 80 -20.76 3.32 -3.50
CA ARG A 80 -19.83 3.61 -2.41
C ARG A 80 -20.44 4.69 -1.52
N GLU A 81 -20.84 4.28 -0.33
CA GLU A 81 -21.28 5.20 0.72
C GLU A 81 -20.27 5.16 1.86
N VAL A 82 -19.83 6.33 2.33
CA VAL A 82 -18.96 6.44 3.50
C VAL A 82 -19.78 7.00 4.64
N VAL A 83 -19.86 6.25 5.74
CA VAL A 83 -20.47 6.70 6.99
C VAL A 83 -19.42 6.76 8.09
N HIS A 84 -19.52 7.77 8.94
CA HIS A 84 -18.56 7.98 10.03
C HIS A 84 -19.09 7.34 11.30
N GLY A 85 -18.20 6.85 12.14
CA GLY A 85 -18.57 6.19 13.38
C GLY A 85 -17.58 6.41 14.49
N ARG A 86 -18.05 6.18 15.71
CA ARG A 86 -17.27 6.34 16.92
C ARG A 86 -17.40 5.11 17.80
N ARG A 87 -16.31 4.78 18.48
CA ARG A 87 -16.30 3.75 19.51
C ARG A 87 -17.24 4.08 20.66
N ASP A 88 -18.05 3.09 21.05
CA ASP A 88 -18.87 3.05 22.25
C ASP A 88 -18.68 1.68 22.91
N GLY A 89 -17.86 1.63 23.97
CA GLY A 89 -17.49 0.38 24.64
C GLY A 89 -16.66 -0.56 23.73
N ASP A 90 -17.14 -1.79 23.57
CA ASP A 90 -16.54 -2.85 22.72
C ASP A 90 -16.97 -2.77 21.26
N ARG A 91 -17.76 -1.74 20.89
CA ARG A 91 -18.36 -1.59 19.57
C ARG A 91 -18.05 -0.25 18.95
N VAL A 92 -18.28 -0.15 17.66
CA VAL A 92 -18.29 1.12 16.91
C VAL A 92 -19.68 1.31 16.33
N ARG A 93 -20.29 2.46 16.61
CA ARG A 93 -21.56 2.85 16.02
C ARG A 93 -21.31 3.87 14.93
N PHE A 94 -21.95 3.67 13.78
CA PHE A 94 -21.84 4.59 12.65
C PHE A 94 -23.10 5.43 12.52
N ASP A 95 -22.91 6.72 12.27
CA ASP A 95 -23.95 7.67 11.99
C ASP A 95 -24.53 7.39 10.60
N GLY A 96 -25.85 7.29 10.51
CA GLY A 96 -26.51 7.10 9.22
C GLY A 96 -27.82 6.31 9.31
N PRO A 97 -28.52 6.18 8.18
CA PRO A 97 -29.85 5.56 8.14
C PRO A 97 -29.83 4.05 8.39
N HIS A 98 -28.66 3.42 8.28
CA HIS A 98 -28.50 1.96 8.36
C HIS A 98 -28.21 1.44 9.77
N GLU A 99 -28.10 2.31 10.78
CA GLU A 99 -27.80 1.93 12.18
C GLU A 99 -26.66 0.90 12.27
N LEU A 100 -25.57 1.13 11.54
CA LEU A 100 -24.47 0.17 11.50
C LEU A 100 -23.77 0.13 12.85
N GLU A 101 -23.44 -1.07 13.29
CA GLU A 101 -22.63 -1.29 14.48
C GLU A 101 -21.64 -2.43 14.22
N ALA A 102 -20.34 -2.13 14.36
CA ALA A 102 -19.27 -3.11 14.25
C ALA A 102 -18.77 -3.55 15.62
N ALA A 103 -18.47 -4.83 15.75
CA ALA A 103 -17.76 -5.42 16.89
C ALA A 103 -16.67 -6.35 16.38
N ALA A 104 -15.84 -6.88 17.28
CA ALA A 104 -14.83 -7.86 16.91
C ALA A 104 -15.49 -9.10 16.26
N GLY A 105 -15.38 -9.19 14.93
CA GLY A 105 -15.81 -10.36 14.15
C GLY A 105 -17.11 -10.20 13.37
N ASN A 106 -17.95 -9.21 13.65
CA ASN A 106 -19.17 -8.96 12.87
C ASN A 106 -19.54 -7.48 12.77
N LEU A 107 -20.38 -7.19 11.78
CA LEU A 107 -21.03 -5.90 11.61
C LEU A 107 -22.51 -6.13 11.41
N ARG A 108 -23.34 -5.41 12.14
CA ARG A 108 -24.80 -5.49 12.07
C ARG A 108 -25.39 -4.15 11.65
N GLY A 109 -26.58 -4.19 11.07
CA GLY A 109 -27.28 -2.98 10.62
C GLY A 109 -28.72 -3.24 10.22
N LYS A 110 -29.37 -2.22 9.67
CA LYS A 110 -30.73 -2.25 9.15
C LYS A 110 -30.75 -1.91 7.66
N GLY A 111 -31.29 -2.84 6.88
CA GLY A 111 -31.54 -2.67 5.45
C GLY A 111 -32.84 -1.91 5.16
N PRO A 112 -33.27 -1.87 3.88
CA PRO A 112 -34.53 -1.27 3.48
C PRO A 112 -35.72 -1.79 4.31
N GLY A 113 -36.60 -0.90 4.76
CA GLY A 113 -37.74 -1.24 5.61
C GLY A 113 -37.39 -1.61 7.06
N GLY A 114 -36.13 -1.42 7.48
CA GLY A 114 -35.67 -1.68 8.84
C GLY A 114 -35.34 -3.14 9.14
N ALA A 115 -35.30 -4.00 8.12
CA ALA A 115 -34.95 -5.41 8.28
C ALA A 115 -33.50 -5.55 8.78
N PRO A 116 -33.25 -6.29 9.87
CA PRO A 116 -31.90 -6.46 10.39
C PRO A 116 -31.06 -7.33 9.45
N PHE A 117 -29.78 -7.00 9.33
CA PHE A 117 -28.79 -7.85 8.68
C PHE A 117 -27.53 -7.96 9.55
N GLU A 118 -26.75 -8.99 9.28
CA GLU A 118 -25.44 -9.22 9.88
C GLU A 118 -24.45 -9.64 8.80
N LEU A 119 -23.26 -9.06 8.85
CA LEU A 119 -22.12 -9.34 7.99
C LEU A 119 -21.02 -9.94 8.86
N ALA A 120 -20.44 -11.04 8.39
CA ALA A 120 -19.29 -11.65 9.04
C ALA A 120 -18.01 -10.92 8.64
N ARG A 121 -17.09 -10.71 9.60
CA ARG A 121 -15.72 -10.28 9.29
C ARG A 121 -15.04 -11.35 8.44
N VAL A 122 -14.27 -10.92 7.46
CA VAL A 122 -13.49 -11.81 6.60
C VAL A 122 -12.04 -11.36 6.53
N GLU A 123 -11.13 -12.33 6.50
CA GLU A 123 -9.72 -12.13 6.24
C GLU A 123 -9.41 -12.68 4.86
N ARG A 124 -9.38 -11.81 3.85
CA ARG A 124 -8.96 -12.19 2.51
C ARG A 124 -7.44 -12.25 2.42
N ARG A 125 -6.94 -13.17 1.63
CA ARG A 125 -5.51 -13.34 1.35
C ARG A 125 -5.32 -13.47 -0.15
N SER A 126 -4.18 -12.98 -0.65
CA SER A 126 -3.82 -13.20 -2.04
C SER A 126 -3.69 -14.69 -2.35
N PRO A 127 -4.19 -15.17 -3.50
CA PRO A 127 -3.96 -16.54 -3.95
C PRO A 127 -2.50 -16.81 -4.37
N THR A 128 -1.70 -15.75 -4.59
CA THR A 128 -0.27 -15.87 -4.92
C THR A 128 0.64 -15.63 -3.71
N LEU A 129 0.08 -15.49 -2.51
CA LEU A 129 0.88 -15.35 -1.29
C LEU A 129 1.75 -16.60 -1.08
N GLY A 130 3.06 -16.41 -0.90
CA GLY A 130 4.05 -17.46 -0.78
C GLY A 130 4.37 -18.16 -2.11
N ALA A 131 4.04 -17.56 -3.26
CA ALA A 131 4.34 -18.15 -4.56
C ALA A 131 5.84 -18.41 -4.70
N ALA A 132 6.19 -19.67 -4.97
CA ALA A 132 7.57 -20.07 -5.17
C ALA A 132 8.10 -19.48 -6.48
N ALA A 133 9.38 -19.11 -6.48
CA ALA A 133 10.07 -18.67 -7.68
C ALA A 133 10.02 -19.79 -8.75
N PRO A 134 9.56 -19.50 -9.98
CA PRO A 134 9.56 -20.48 -11.05
C PRO A 134 11.00 -20.82 -11.50
N ALA A 135 11.15 -21.91 -12.25
CA ALA A 135 12.44 -22.28 -12.81
C ALA A 135 13.00 -21.15 -13.70
N GLY A 136 14.26 -20.77 -13.46
CA GLY A 136 14.92 -19.68 -14.18
C GLY A 136 14.71 -18.28 -13.59
N ALA A 137 13.86 -18.13 -12.57
CA ALA A 137 13.75 -16.87 -11.85
C ALA A 137 14.97 -16.60 -10.97
N VAL A 138 15.34 -15.32 -10.89
CA VAL A 138 16.28 -14.78 -9.92
C VAL A 138 15.52 -14.53 -8.63
N VAL A 139 15.93 -15.18 -7.55
CA VAL A 139 15.40 -14.90 -6.21
C VAL A 139 16.11 -13.67 -5.66
N LEU A 140 15.39 -12.56 -5.52
CA LEU A 140 15.94 -11.28 -5.07
C LEU A 140 15.93 -11.20 -3.54
N PHE A 141 14.94 -11.77 -2.87
CA PHE A 141 14.88 -11.80 -1.41
C PHE A 141 14.05 -13.00 -0.90
N ASP A 142 14.66 -13.83 -0.06
CA ASP A 142 14.09 -15.06 0.51
C ASP A 142 13.98 -15.04 2.04
N GLY A 143 14.25 -13.89 2.67
CA GLY A 143 14.29 -13.72 4.13
C GLY A 143 15.65 -13.99 4.78
N LYS A 144 16.71 -14.29 4.02
CA LYS A 144 18.07 -14.54 4.56
C LYS A 144 19.04 -13.41 4.21
N GLY A 145 19.17 -12.45 5.13
CA GLY A 145 19.94 -11.22 4.86
C GLY A 145 19.35 -10.46 3.66
N PRO A 146 20.00 -9.40 3.18
CA PRO A 146 19.39 -8.52 2.18
C PRO A 146 19.32 -9.13 0.77
N GLY A 147 19.91 -10.31 0.55
CA GLY A 147 19.86 -11.01 -0.73
C GLY A 147 20.38 -10.16 -1.90
N GLY A 148 19.56 -10.05 -2.94
CA GLY A 148 19.78 -9.24 -4.14
C GLY A 148 19.63 -7.73 -3.93
N PHE A 149 19.26 -7.27 -2.74
CA PHE A 149 19.10 -5.86 -2.39
C PHE A 149 20.28 -5.30 -1.58
N ASP A 150 20.42 -3.98 -1.58
CA ASP A 150 21.33 -3.19 -0.73
C ASP A 150 20.64 -2.54 0.48
N GLY A 151 19.52 -3.13 0.94
CA GLY A 151 18.72 -2.61 2.06
C GLY A 151 18.96 -3.30 3.41
N GLU A 152 18.19 -2.86 4.40
CA GLU A 152 18.21 -3.38 5.76
C GLU A 152 17.17 -4.49 5.96
N VAL A 153 17.54 -5.51 6.73
CA VAL A 153 16.63 -6.60 7.11
C VAL A 153 16.45 -6.56 8.62
N ASP A 154 15.21 -6.51 9.06
CA ASP A 154 14.88 -6.44 10.48
C ASP A 154 15.05 -7.79 11.21
N GLU A 155 14.83 -7.79 12.51
CA GLU A 155 14.93 -8.99 13.35
C GLU A 155 13.93 -10.09 13.00
N ARG A 156 12.86 -9.77 12.26
CA ARG A 156 11.85 -10.72 11.77
C ARG A 156 12.26 -11.36 10.44
N GLY A 157 13.37 -10.93 9.85
CA GLY A 157 13.83 -11.38 8.54
C GLY A 157 13.06 -10.73 7.39
N LEU A 158 12.51 -9.53 7.59
CA LEU A 158 11.79 -8.78 6.57
C LEU A 158 12.66 -7.65 6.01
N LEU A 159 12.63 -7.45 4.70
CA LEU A 159 13.35 -6.36 4.04
C LEU A 159 12.57 -5.06 4.26
N ALA A 160 13.22 -4.05 4.84
CA ALA A 160 12.63 -2.73 5.00
C ALA A 160 12.59 -1.97 3.66
N ALA A 161 11.65 -1.03 3.52
CA ALA A 161 11.70 -0.01 2.48
C ALA A 161 13.04 0.76 2.48
N GLY A 162 13.39 1.39 1.36
CA GLY A 162 14.70 2.01 1.14
C GLY A 162 15.74 1.06 0.57
N ALA A 163 15.32 0.08 -0.23
CA ALA A 163 16.19 -0.98 -0.75
C ALA A 163 16.21 -0.99 -2.28
N THR A 164 17.40 -1.09 -2.88
CA THR A 164 17.62 -1.15 -4.32
C THR A 164 18.24 -2.48 -4.71
N THR A 165 17.83 -3.06 -5.85
CA THR A 165 18.50 -4.27 -6.34
C THR A 165 19.92 -3.95 -6.80
N LYS A 166 20.86 -4.82 -6.45
CA LYS A 166 22.27 -4.73 -6.88
C LYS A 166 22.41 -4.97 -8.39
N GLU A 167 21.59 -5.88 -8.91
CA GLU A 167 21.48 -6.18 -10.33
C GLU A 167 20.47 -5.26 -11.02
N ARG A 168 20.60 -5.16 -12.35
CA ARG A 168 19.75 -4.35 -13.21
C ARG A 168 19.06 -5.24 -14.23
N PHE A 169 17.80 -4.94 -14.52
CA PHE A 169 16.91 -5.77 -15.31
C PHE A 169 16.29 -4.99 -16.47
N GLN A 170 16.07 -5.67 -17.59
CA GLN A 170 15.31 -5.14 -18.71
C GLN A 170 13.81 -5.44 -18.51
N SER A 171 13.19 -6.18 -19.41
CA SER A 171 11.83 -6.69 -19.28
C SER A 171 11.81 -7.92 -18.37
N PHE A 172 10.74 -8.10 -17.59
CA PHE A 172 10.64 -9.20 -16.63
C PHE A 172 9.21 -9.47 -16.17
N ASP A 173 9.00 -10.65 -15.59
CA ASP A 173 7.92 -10.92 -14.66
C ASP A 173 8.45 -10.82 -13.23
N LEU A 174 7.68 -10.23 -12.31
CA LEU A 174 8.06 -10.01 -10.92
C LEU A 174 6.95 -10.49 -10.00
N HIS A 175 7.34 -11.16 -8.91
CA HIS A 175 6.51 -11.34 -7.72
C HIS A 175 7.15 -10.64 -6.54
N LEU A 176 6.32 -9.99 -5.74
CA LEU A 176 6.73 -9.30 -4.52
C LEU A 176 5.59 -9.35 -3.51
N GLU A 177 5.92 -9.61 -2.25
CA GLU A 177 4.99 -9.44 -1.13
C GLU A 177 5.37 -8.23 -0.29
N PHE A 178 4.36 -7.47 0.13
CA PHE A 178 4.54 -6.31 1.00
C PHE A 178 3.49 -6.29 2.12
N ARG A 179 3.83 -5.59 3.21
CA ARG A 179 2.93 -5.34 4.34
C ARG A 179 3.10 -3.91 4.80
N THR A 180 1.98 -3.19 4.85
CA THR A 180 1.91 -1.82 5.37
C THR A 180 1.65 -1.83 6.88
N PRO A 181 2.15 -0.83 7.62
CA PRO A 181 1.90 -0.70 9.05
C PRO A 181 0.47 -0.25 9.33
N PHE A 182 -0.02 -0.46 10.55
CA PHE A 182 -1.25 0.18 11.02
C PHE A 182 -0.93 1.56 11.59
N MET A 183 -1.41 2.61 10.91
CA MET A 183 -1.17 4.02 11.26
C MET A 183 -2.49 4.80 11.23
N PRO A 184 -3.42 4.54 12.15
CA PRO A 184 -4.81 5.01 12.04
C PRO A 184 -4.94 6.54 12.14
N THR A 185 -3.97 7.22 12.76
CA THR A 185 -3.96 8.69 12.86
C THR A 185 -3.33 9.39 11.66
N ALA A 186 -2.69 8.64 10.75
CA ALA A 186 -2.14 9.16 9.50
C ALA A 186 -3.19 9.07 8.37
N SER A 187 -3.00 9.86 7.32
CA SER A 187 -3.88 9.87 6.15
C SER A 187 -3.12 10.21 4.87
N GLY A 188 -3.75 9.92 3.71
CA GLY A 188 -3.17 10.17 2.40
C GLY A 188 -1.77 9.59 2.25
N GLN A 189 -0.87 10.35 1.63
CA GLN A 189 0.53 9.95 1.40
C GLN A 189 1.38 9.80 2.69
N GLY A 190 0.84 10.16 3.85
CA GLY A 190 1.52 9.97 5.15
C GLY A 190 1.23 8.62 5.80
N ARG A 191 0.36 7.79 5.22
CA ARG A 191 -0.14 6.55 5.84
C ARG A 191 0.46 5.31 5.18
N GLY A 192 1.56 4.80 5.73
CA GLY A 192 2.15 3.54 5.27
C GLY A 192 2.70 3.59 3.85
N ASN A 193 3.29 4.72 3.46
CA ASN A 193 3.73 5.01 2.09
C ASN A 193 5.11 4.40 1.76
N SER A 194 5.20 3.79 0.60
CA SER A 194 6.41 3.35 -0.09
C SER A 194 6.06 3.24 -1.59
N GLY A 195 6.92 2.65 -2.41
CA GLY A 195 6.68 2.51 -3.83
C GLY A 195 7.57 1.44 -4.43
N LEU A 196 7.05 0.70 -5.40
CA LEU A 196 7.85 -0.21 -6.22
C LEU A 196 8.19 0.49 -7.54
N TYR A 197 9.44 0.93 -7.65
CA TYR A 197 9.96 1.51 -8.88
C TYR A 197 10.54 0.42 -9.78
N LEU A 198 9.90 0.22 -10.93
CA LEU A 198 10.36 -0.66 -12.01
C LEU A 198 11.47 0.05 -12.80
N GLN A 199 12.63 -0.59 -12.96
CA GLN A 199 13.86 0.00 -13.51
C GLN A 199 14.35 1.27 -12.79
N ASN A 200 13.87 1.55 -11.57
CA ASN A 200 14.03 2.80 -10.85
C ASN A 200 13.42 4.00 -11.61
N ARG A 201 12.38 3.77 -12.44
CA ARG A 201 11.79 4.78 -13.33
C ARG A 201 10.29 4.93 -13.15
N TYR A 202 9.57 3.82 -13.01
CA TYR A 202 8.11 3.80 -13.02
C TYR A 202 7.57 3.21 -11.74
N GLU A 203 6.79 3.98 -11.00
CA GLU A 203 6.30 3.65 -9.68
C GLU A 203 4.93 2.96 -9.75
N VAL A 204 4.89 1.72 -9.24
CA VAL A 204 3.65 1.10 -8.79
C VAL A 204 3.53 1.36 -7.30
N GLN A 205 2.52 2.15 -6.94
CA GLN A 205 2.41 2.71 -5.60
C GLN A 205 2.18 1.65 -4.52
N VAL A 206 2.81 1.82 -3.34
CA VAL A 206 2.56 0.99 -2.15
C VAL A 206 2.10 1.90 -1.01
N LEU A 207 0.85 1.76 -0.59
CA LEU A 207 0.27 2.65 0.42
C LEU A 207 -0.74 1.91 1.30
N ASP A 208 -0.89 2.28 2.57
CA ASP A 208 -2.10 1.91 3.31
C ASP A 208 -3.24 2.86 2.90
N SER A 209 -3.85 2.54 1.74
CA SER A 209 -5.07 3.19 1.26
C SER A 209 -6.32 2.34 1.49
N PHE A 210 -6.33 1.39 2.43
CA PHE A 210 -7.51 0.56 2.67
C PHE A 210 -8.79 1.40 2.93
N GLY A 211 -9.84 1.16 2.13
CA GLY A 211 -11.12 1.88 2.18
C GLY A 211 -11.17 3.20 1.38
N GLU A 212 -10.07 3.60 0.74
CA GLU A 212 -10.06 4.74 -0.18
C GLU A 212 -10.64 4.36 -1.56
N ILE A 213 -10.48 5.22 -2.58
CA ILE A 213 -11.14 5.02 -3.88
C ILE A 213 -10.27 4.23 -4.89
N GLY A 214 -8.97 4.16 -4.66
CA GLY A 214 -7.97 3.68 -5.61
C GLY A 214 -7.61 4.75 -6.63
N ALA A 215 -7.04 5.87 -6.21
CA ALA A 215 -6.44 6.85 -7.11
C ALA A 215 -5.09 6.38 -7.70
N ASP A 216 -4.56 7.12 -8.66
CA ASP A 216 -3.26 6.85 -9.30
C ASP A 216 -2.07 6.93 -8.32
N ASN A 217 -2.20 7.71 -7.24
CA ASN A 217 -1.25 7.83 -6.15
C ASN A 217 -1.61 7.02 -4.90
N GLU A 218 -2.58 6.10 -4.99
CA GLU A 218 -2.95 5.15 -3.93
C GLU A 218 -2.46 3.74 -4.26
N CYS A 219 -2.52 2.80 -3.31
CA CYS A 219 -1.94 1.46 -3.47
C CYS A 219 -2.41 0.76 -4.76
N GLY A 220 -1.44 0.43 -5.61
CA GLY A 220 -1.65 -0.23 -6.89
C GLY A 220 -1.80 0.74 -8.06
N GLY A 221 -1.93 2.04 -7.82
CA GLY A 221 -1.85 3.06 -8.84
C GLY A 221 -0.49 3.10 -9.52
N ILE A 222 -0.49 3.45 -10.80
CA ILE A 222 0.73 3.86 -11.50
C ILE A 222 0.81 5.37 -11.31
N TYR A 223 1.78 5.81 -10.50
CA TYR A 223 1.82 7.17 -9.96
C TYR A 223 1.74 8.23 -11.07
N GLU A 224 0.77 9.15 -10.98
CA GLU A 224 0.46 10.22 -11.97
C GLU A 224 0.07 9.74 -13.38
N VAL A 225 -0.13 8.43 -13.60
CA VAL A 225 -0.43 7.85 -14.91
C VAL A 225 -1.79 7.18 -14.94
N ALA A 226 -2.09 6.29 -13.99
CA ALA A 226 -3.31 5.51 -14.03
C ALA A 226 -3.77 5.04 -12.64
N ALA A 227 -5.04 5.28 -12.33
CA ALA A 227 -5.74 4.64 -11.23
C ALA A 227 -5.97 3.14 -11.52
N PRO A 228 -5.88 2.25 -10.50
CA PRO A 228 -6.20 0.84 -10.67
C PRO A 228 -7.67 0.64 -11.08
N ALA A 229 -7.93 -0.31 -11.98
CA ALA A 229 -9.29 -0.67 -12.39
C ALA A 229 -10.16 -1.18 -11.23
N VAL A 230 -9.52 -1.81 -10.23
CA VAL A 230 -10.15 -2.22 -8.96
C VAL A 230 -9.17 -1.92 -7.84
N HIS A 231 -9.62 -1.19 -6.82
CA HIS A 231 -8.80 -0.93 -5.64
C HIS A 231 -8.75 -2.15 -4.73
N MET A 232 -7.64 -2.88 -4.79
CA MET A 232 -7.48 -4.19 -4.16
C MET A 232 -6.63 -4.17 -2.88
N ALA A 233 -6.45 -3.00 -2.27
CA ALA A 233 -5.75 -2.88 -0.99
C ALA A 233 -6.53 -3.65 0.10
N LEU A 234 -5.84 -4.55 0.79
CA LEU A 234 -6.30 -5.22 2.00
C LEU A 234 -6.01 -4.34 3.24
N PRO A 235 -6.64 -4.62 4.39
CA PRO A 235 -6.36 -3.88 5.62
C PRO A 235 -4.87 -3.89 5.99
N PRO A 236 -4.34 -2.84 6.64
CA PRO A 236 -2.95 -2.81 7.12
C PRO A 236 -2.66 -4.01 8.00
N LEU A 237 -1.38 -4.37 8.11
CA LEU A 237 -0.89 -5.60 8.73
C LEU A 237 -1.25 -6.91 7.99
N SER A 238 -1.96 -6.82 6.86
CA SER A 238 -2.13 -7.94 5.94
C SER A 238 -0.98 -7.99 4.93
N TRP A 239 -0.48 -9.20 4.63
CA TRP A 239 0.43 -9.38 3.52
C TRP A 239 -0.33 -9.31 2.19
N GLN A 240 0.23 -8.54 1.27
CA GLN A 240 -0.32 -8.28 -0.06
C GLN A 240 0.69 -8.67 -1.13
N THR A 241 0.22 -8.99 -2.33
CA THR A 241 1.09 -9.38 -3.44
C THR A 241 0.95 -8.45 -4.63
N TYR A 242 2.09 -8.14 -5.25
CA TYR A 242 2.15 -7.70 -6.63
C TYR A 242 2.74 -8.81 -7.50
N ASP A 243 2.00 -9.17 -8.53
CA ASP A 243 2.46 -9.99 -9.64
C ASP A 243 2.46 -9.11 -10.90
N ILE A 244 3.65 -8.75 -11.39
CA ILE A 244 3.83 -7.73 -12.42
C ILE A 244 4.46 -8.33 -13.66
N GLN A 245 3.94 -7.96 -14.82
CA GLN A 245 4.63 -8.14 -16.10
C GLN A 245 5.07 -6.76 -16.58
N PHE A 246 6.38 -6.57 -16.72
CA PHE A 246 6.97 -5.31 -17.15
C PHE A 246 7.73 -5.51 -18.47
N LEU A 247 7.36 -4.72 -19.47
CA LEU A 247 8.08 -4.59 -20.73
C LEU A 247 8.77 -3.21 -20.72
N ALA A 248 10.10 -3.21 -20.76
CA ALA A 248 10.85 -1.96 -20.80
C ALA A 248 10.60 -1.17 -22.09
N ALA A 249 10.79 0.15 -22.04
CA ALA A 249 10.76 1.00 -23.22
C ALA A 249 11.80 0.54 -24.25
N ALA A 250 11.45 0.64 -25.53
CA ALA A 250 12.33 0.28 -26.64
C ALA A 250 13.00 1.55 -27.21
N PHE A 251 14.24 1.38 -27.67
CA PHE A 251 15.07 2.45 -28.21
C PHE A 251 15.74 2.00 -29.50
N ASP A 252 16.00 2.92 -30.41
CA ASP A 252 16.84 2.68 -31.57
C ASP A 252 18.34 2.78 -31.24
N ALA A 253 19.18 2.49 -32.23
CA ALA A 253 20.64 2.55 -32.07
C ALA A 253 21.18 3.98 -31.83
N ALA A 254 20.38 5.01 -32.09
CA ALA A 254 20.71 6.41 -31.77
C ALA A 254 20.26 6.82 -30.36
N GLY A 255 19.59 5.92 -29.63
CA GLY A 255 19.06 6.17 -28.29
C GLY A 255 17.72 6.91 -28.29
N ALA A 256 17.03 7.02 -29.43
CA ALA A 256 15.70 7.59 -29.48
C ALA A 256 14.66 6.52 -29.12
N ARG A 257 13.70 6.88 -28.25
CA ARG A 257 12.62 5.97 -27.84
C ARG A 257 11.73 5.63 -29.03
N THR A 258 11.52 4.33 -29.28
CA THR A 258 10.68 3.80 -30.36
C THR A 258 9.36 3.21 -29.86
N ALA A 259 9.30 2.78 -28.59
CA ALA A 259 8.06 2.35 -27.94
C ALA A 259 8.09 2.67 -26.42
N PRO A 260 6.95 3.02 -25.80
CA PRO A 260 6.88 3.23 -24.35
C PRO A 260 7.03 1.90 -23.60
N ALA A 261 7.43 1.98 -22.33
CA ALA A 261 7.34 0.83 -21.44
C ALA A 261 5.86 0.44 -21.23
N ARG A 262 5.60 -0.82 -20.93
CA ARG A 262 4.25 -1.32 -20.62
C ARG A 262 4.25 -2.14 -19.34
N VAL A 263 3.18 -2.02 -18.57
CA VAL A 263 3.03 -2.76 -17.32
C VAL A 263 1.65 -3.41 -17.22
N THR A 264 1.62 -4.67 -16.78
CA THR A 264 0.43 -5.36 -16.27
C THR A 264 0.65 -5.62 -14.80
N VAL A 265 -0.29 -5.20 -13.95
CA VAL A 265 -0.19 -5.37 -12.50
C VAL A 265 -1.38 -6.18 -12.02
N ARG A 266 -1.10 -7.27 -11.31
CA ARG A 266 -2.07 -7.95 -10.48
C ARG A 266 -1.80 -7.63 -9.01
N HIS A 267 -2.82 -7.14 -8.32
CA HIS A 267 -2.78 -6.89 -6.88
C HIS A 267 -3.68 -7.91 -6.18
N ASN A 268 -3.08 -8.73 -5.31
CA ASN A 268 -3.78 -9.80 -4.60
C ASN A 268 -4.53 -10.76 -5.57
N GLY A 269 -3.90 -11.08 -6.70
CA GLY A 269 -4.42 -11.98 -7.75
C GLY A 269 -5.40 -11.35 -8.75
N VAL A 270 -5.86 -10.13 -8.52
CA VAL A 270 -6.80 -9.41 -9.41
C VAL A 270 -6.02 -8.50 -10.35
N VAL A 271 -6.32 -8.53 -11.65
CA VAL A 271 -5.74 -7.58 -12.62
C VAL A 271 -6.27 -6.19 -12.32
N ILE A 272 -5.38 -5.27 -11.98
CA ILE A 272 -5.72 -3.86 -11.71
C ILE A 272 -5.18 -2.91 -12.79
N HIS A 273 -4.18 -3.35 -13.55
CA HIS A 273 -3.68 -2.69 -14.75
C HIS A 273 -3.41 -3.77 -15.80
N ASP A 274 -3.87 -3.57 -17.04
CA ASP A 274 -3.68 -4.50 -18.15
C ASP A 274 -2.95 -3.81 -19.31
N ALA A 275 -1.68 -4.19 -19.51
CA ALA A 275 -0.79 -3.69 -20.56
C ALA A 275 -0.76 -2.14 -20.72
N VAL A 276 -0.83 -1.40 -19.60
CA VAL A 276 -0.83 0.07 -19.57
C VAL A 276 0.50 0.61 -20.10
N GLU A 277 0.42 1.54 -21.04
CA GLU A 277 1.59 2.27 -21.56
C GLU A 277 2.05 3.33 -20.56
N LEU A 278 3.36 3.39 -20.33
CA LEU A 278 3.99 4.35 -19.44
C LEU A 278 4.55 5.50 -20.28
N PRO A 279 4.00 6.73 -20.18
CA PRO A 279 4.39 7.84 -21.05
C PRO A 279 5.81 8.35 -20.78
N GLY A 280 6.33 8.11 -19.58
CA GLY A 280 7.66 8.45 -19.10
C GLY A 280 7.85 8.03 -17.64
N PRO A 281 8.99 8.37 -17.02
CA PRO A 281 9.24 8.11 -15.60
C PRO A 281 8.24 8.84 -14.71
N THR A 282 7.99 8.31 -13.53
CA THR A 282 7.02 8.85 -12.56
C THR A 282 7.73 9.27 -11.28
N GLY A 283 7.18 10.25 -10.55
CA GLY A 283 7.69 10.64 -9.23
C GLY A 283 9.19 10.98 -9.24
N LEU A 284 9.96 10.29 -8.40
CA LEU A 284 11.42 10.45 -8.29
C LEU A 284 12.22 9.54 -9.24
N GLY A 285 11.57 8.95 -10.24
CA GLY A 285 12.18 7.99 -11.15
C GLY A 285 13.28 8.58 -12.04
N ASP A 286 14.28 7.75 -12.34
CA ASP A 286 15.35 8.05 -13.29
C ASP A 286 14.81 8.31 -14.70
N ALA A 287 15.56 9.05 -15.51
CA ALA A 287 15.27 9.19 -16.93
C ALA A 287 15.29 7.82 -17.64
N GLU A 288 14.43 7.66 -18.66
CA GLU A 288 14.46 6.46 -19.48
C GLU A 288 15.76 6.36 -20.28
N SER A 289 16.25 5.13 -20.45
CA SER A 289 17.41 4.82 -21.27
C SER A 289 17.30 3.39 -21.82
N PRO A 290 18.05 3.03 -22.88
CA PRO A 290 18.08 1.66 -23.40
C PRO A 290 18.65 0.65 -22.41
N GLU A 291 19.36 1.12 -21.38
CA GLU A 291 20.03 0.26 -20.42
C GLU A 291 19.05 -0.33 -19.38
N PRO A 292 19.33 -1.54 -18.87
CA PRO A 292 18.64 -2.12 -17.73
C PRO A 292 18.67 -1.21 -16.49
N GLY A 293 17.61 -1.28 -15.68
CA GLY A 293 17.47 -0.52 -14.43
C GLY A 293 17.27 -1.42 -13.21
N ALA A 294 17.55 -0.91 -12.02
CA ALA A 294 17.31 -1.64 -10.77
C ALA A 294 15.81 -1.67 -10.41
N LEU A 295 15.39 -2.53 -9.49
CA LEU A 295 14.16 -2.27 -8.74
C LEU A 295 14.51 -1.41 -7.53
N TYR A 296 13.66 -0.45 -7.19
CA TYR A 296 13.79 0.33 -5.97
C TYR A 296 12.50 0.28 -5.16
N LEU A 297 12.65 -0.02 -3.86
CA LEU A 297 11.59 -0.02 -2.86
C LEU A 297 11.70 1.29 -2.09
N GLN A 298 10.83 2.24 -2.36
CA GLN A 298 10.98 3.62 -1.91
C GLN A 298 10.93 3.77 -0.39
N ASP A 299 11.93 4.44 0.20
CA ASP A 299 11.79 4.97 1.56
C ASP A 299 11.00 6.28 1.55
N HIS A 300 9.83 6.25 2.18
CA HIS A 300 9.00 7.44 2.44
C HIS A 300 8.75 7.62 3.94
N TRP A 301 9.72 7.22 4.78
CA TRP A 301 9.71 7.35 6.24
C TRP A 301 8.59 6.59 6.95
N ASN A 302 7.96 5.64 6.25
CA ASN A 302 6.97 4.74 6.82
C ASN A 302 7.54 3.32 6.90
N PRO A 303 7.26 2.55 7.97
CA PRO A 303 7.80 1.22 8.16
C PRO A 303 7.03 0.17 7.35
N VAL A 304 7.20 0.21 6.02
CA VAL A 304 6.71 -0.80 5.07
C VAL A 304 7.75 -1.90 4.92
N PHE A 305 7.30 -3.15 4.91
CA PHE A 305 8.19 -4.31 4.85
C PHE A 305 7.83 -5.25 3.72
N TYR A 306 8.85 -5.92 3.20
CA TYR A 306 8.78 -6.78 2.04
C TYR A 306 9.29 -8.18 2.33
N ARG A 307 8.77 -9.16 1.59
CA ARG A 307 9.30 -10.52 1.57
C ARG A 307 9.01 -11.22 0.25
N ASN A 308 9.62 -12.40 0.06
CA ASN A 308 9.38 -13.28 -1.08
C ASN A 308 9.39 -12.53 -2.41
N ILE A 309 10.57 -12.06 -2.80
CA ILE A 309 10.75 -11.27 -4.02
C ILE A 309 11.55 -12.10 -5.01
N TRP A 310 10.99 -12.35 -6.19
CA TRP A 310 11.68 -13.01 -7.27
C TRP A 310 11.27 -12.42 -8.62
N LEU A 311 12.19 -12.49 -9.58
CA LEU A 311 12.02 -11.92 -10.89
C LEU A 311 12.45 -12.93 -11.96
N LEU A 312 11.63 -13.13 -12.99
CA LEU A 312 11.95 -13.94 -14.16
C LEU A 312 12.27 -13.01 -15.35
N PRO A 313 13.53 -12.92 -15.79
CA PRO A 313 13.89 -12.09 -16.93
C PRO A 313 13.13 -12.52 -18.19
N ARG A 314 12.64 -11.55 -18.95
CA ARG A 314 12.05 -11.77 -20.26
C ARG A 314 13.07 -11.36 -21.34
N PRO A 315 13.16 -12.10 -22.46
CA PRO A 315 13.87 -11.61 -23.62
C PRO A 315 13.33 -10.23 -24.01
N GLY A 316 14.22 -9.30 -24.35
CA GLY A 316 13.81 -8.00 -24.89
C GLY A 316 12.93 -8.21 -26.13
N GLY A 317 11.77 -7.53 -26.16
CA GLY A 317 10.89 -7.49 -27.33
C GLY A 317 11.47 -6.66 -28.45
#